data_AF-A0A1V6B8Y4-F1
#
_entry.id   AF-A0A1V6B8Y4-F1
#
_cell.length_a   1.000
_cell.length_b   1.000
_cell.length_c   1.000
_cell.angle_alpha   90.00
_cell.angle_beta   90.00
_cell.angle_gamma   90.00
#
_symmetry.space_group_name_H-M   'P 1'
#
loop_
_entity.id
_entity.type
_entity.pdbx_description
1 polymer ?
#
loop_
_entity_poly.entity_id
_entity_poly.type
_entity_poly.pdbx_seq_one_letter_code
_entity_poly.pdbx_strand_id
1 'polypeptide(L)'
;MISLNFFMPGSAGENVHYKLFGSAQILWLVVPLIILVGLCFLVRFLKKKGYEKYNKYLIWGIAGAMLLLRIVKYYIFKPFFWGETWKDIVPFELCTIMSFVFPFTVFPKADKLNTFIYPLGIVGGIVTIAYSEWIFNGSGMDFNKLESLIVHWLLVYLPYVRLANGEFSFRIRHYYRPLVALIVLVIYAWIANNFITPGANHMFLVKNPLPFQIPGLHHIFTLGLIGIVIVFLLYLPFIKWKKPGAADGANQVQTGK
;
A
#
# COMPACT_ATOMS: atom_id res chain seq x y z
N MET A 1 23.05 12.17 -18.03
CA MET A 1 22.16 13.34 -17.82
C MET A 1 20.73 12.83 -17.84
N ILE A 2 19.93 13.13 -16.82
CA ILE A 2 18.48 12.83 -16.83
C ILE A 2 17.83 13.94 -17.67
N SER A 3 17.16 13.59 -18.77
CA SER A 3 16.48 14.55 -19.66
C SER A 3 15.27 15.16 -18.95
N LEU A 4 14.95 16.43 -19.25
CA LEU A 4 13.73 17.10 -18.77
C LEU A 4 12.46 16.30 -19.11
N ASN A 5 12.50 15.53 -20.21
CA ASN A 5 11.43 14.65 -20.65
C ASN A 5 11.09 13.54 -19.65
N PHE A 6 12.01 13.19 -18.73
CA PHE A 6 11.73 12.23 -17.66
C PHE A 6 10.73 12.80 -16.63
N PHE A 7 10.70 14.11 -16.44
CA PHE A 7 9.86 14.76 -15.44
C PHE A 7 8.48 15.17 -15.96
N MET A 8 8.32 15.19 -17.27
CA MET A 8 7.03 15.38 -17.91
C MET A 8 6.33 14.03 -18.00
N PRO A 9 5.03 13.92 -17.72
CA PRO A 9 4.32 12.67 -17.94
C PRO A 9 4.39 12.39 -19.43
N GLY A 10 4.90 11.22 -19.81
CA GLY A 10 4.87 10.82 -21.21
C GLY A 10 3.42 10.87 -21.67
N SER A 11 3.12 11.61 -22.76
CA SER A 11 1.76 11.80 -23.24
C SER A 11 1.03 10.46 -23.24
N ALA A 12 -0.10 10.38 -22.52
CA ALA A 12 -1.05 9.27 -22.55
C ALA A 12 -1.74 9.10 -23.92
N GLY A 13 -1.07 9.48 -25.01
CA GLY A 13 -1.59 9.63 -26.36
C GLY A 13 -1.29 8.45 -27.29
N GLU A 14 -0.37 7.56 -26.93
CA GLU A 14 -0.26 6.27 -27.60
C GLU A 14 -0.49 5.18 -26.56
N ASN A 15 -1.70 4.60 -26.59
CA ASN A 15 -2.04 3.36 -25.89
C ASN A 15 -1.24 2.20 -26.50
N VAL A 16 0.09 2.24 -26.37
CA VAL A 16 0.90 1.04 -26.49
C VAL A 16 0.60 0.26 -25.21
N HIS A 17 -0.44 -0.58 -25.28
CA HIS A 17 -0.70 -1.56 -24.24
C HIS A 17 0.57 -2.39 -24.10
N TYR A 18 1.31 -2.17 -23.00
CA TYR A 18 2.38 -3.09 -22.66
C TYR A 18 1.71 -4.45 -22.49
N LYS A 19 2.18 -5.44 -23.26
CA LYS A 19 1.75 -6.83 -23.03
C LYS A 19 2.02 -7.13 -21.57
N LEU A 20 0.97 -7.51 -20.83
CA LEU A 20 1.10 -8.14 -19.53
C LEU A 20 2.20 -9.22 -19.64
N PHE A 21 3.20 -9.13 -18.76
CA PHE A 21 4.41 -9.97 -18.73
C PHE A 21 5.47 -9.68 -19.81
N GLY A 22 5.50 -8.49 -20.40
CA GLY A 22 6.63 -8.04 -21.22
C GLY A 22 7.94 -7.97 -20.42
N SER A 23 9.09 -8.14 -21.10
CA SER A 23 10.42 -8.09 -20.46
C SER A 23 10.67 -6.79 -19.68
N ALA A 24 10.16 -5.66 -20.18
CA ALA A 24 10.17 -4.39 -19.47
C ALA A 24 9.40 -4.48 -18.15
N GLN A 25 8.13 -4.92 -18.16
CA GLN A 25 7.32 -5.08 -16.94
C GLN A 25 7.99 -6.00 -15.93
N ILE A 26 8.58 -7.11 -16.38
CA ILE A 26 9.31 -8.04 -15.52
C ILE A 26 10.48 -7.32 -14.85
N LEU A 27 11.31 -6.60 -15.59
CA LEU A 27 12.42 -5.84 -15.02
C LEU A 27 11.93 -4.80 -13.99
N TRP A 28 10.83 -4.11 -14.28
CA TRP A 28 10.25 -3.12 -13.38
C TRP A 28 9.66 -3.70 -12.10
N LEU A 29 9.26 -4.98 -12.10
CA LEU A 29 8.81 -5.66 -10.89
C LEU A 29 9.99 -6.28 -10.11
N VAL A 30 10.93 -6.90 -10.83
CA VAL A 30 12.03 -7.66 -10.26
C VAL A 30 13.09 -6.76 -9.63
N VAL A 31 13.46 -5.65 -10.27
CA VAL A 31 14.51 -4.75 -9.74
C VAL A 31 14.13 -4.14 -8.39
N PRO A 32 12.94 -3.51 -8.23
CA PRO A 32 12.52 -3.03 -6.92
C PRO A 32 12.38 -4.15 -5.90
N LEU A 33 11.87 -5.32 -6.31
CA LEU A 33 11.77 -6.48 -5.42
C LEU A 33 13.15 -6.91 -4.88
N ILE A 34 14.17 -6.99 -5.72
CA ILE A 34 15.55 -7.30 -5.31
C ILE A 34 16.07 -6.25 -4.32
N ILE A 35 15.84 -4.97 -4.58
CA ILE A 35 16.25 -3.87 -3.69
C ILE A 35 15.56 -4.02 -2.33
N LEU A 36 14.25 -4.27 -2.30
CA LEU A 36 13.50 -4.46 -1.04
C LEU A 36 13.94 -5.70 -0.27
N VAL A 37 14.25 -6.79 -0.97
CA VAL A 37 14.82 -7.99 -0.36
C VAL A 37 16.19 -7.67 0.25
N GLY A 38 17.05 -6.95 -0.47
CA GLY A 38 18.34 -6.47 0.04
C GLY A 38 18.19 -5.58 1.27
N LEU A 39 17.22 -4.66 1.27
CA LEU A 39 16.90 -3.83 2.44
C LEU A 39 16.38 -4.65 3.62
N CYS A 40 15.55 -5.67 3.37
CA CYS A 40 15.13 -6.61 4.42
C CYS A 40 16.32 -7.36 5.05
N PHE A 41 17.29 -7.79 4.23
CA PHE A 41 18.53 -8.40 4.71
C PHE A 41 19.35 -7.42 5.55
N LEU A 42 19.49 -6.17 5.09
CA LEU A 42 20.20 -5.12 5.82
C LEU A 42 19.55 -4.86 7.18
N VAL A 43 18.23 -4.70 7.24
CA VAL A 43 17.49 -4.51 8.50
C VAL A 43 17.73 -5.68 9.46
N ARG A 44 17.61 -6.92 8.97
CA ARG A 44 17.86 -8.12 9.79
C ARG A 44 19.31 -8.18 10.27
N PHE A 45 20.27 -7.83 9.42
CA PHE A 45 21.68 -7.80 9.76
C PHE A 45 21.98 -6.75 10.84
N LEU A 46 21.49 -5.52 10.69
CA LEU A 46 21.62 -4.46 11.67
C LEU A 46 21.02 -4.86 13.02
N LYS A 47 19.83 -5.48 13.01
CA LYS A 47 19.19 -5.99 14.23
C LYS A 47 20.04 -7.07 14.90
N LYS A 48 20.54 -8.06 14.14
CA LYS A 48 21.41 -9.13 14.68
C LYS A 48 22.71 -8.60 15.29
N LYS A 49 23.26 -7.51 14.75
CA LYS A 49 24.48 -6.86 15.24
C LYS A 49 24.23 -5.88 16.41
N GLY A 50 22.99 -5.73 16.86
CA GLY A 50 22.63 -4.81 17.96
C GLY A 50 22.55 -3.34 17.54
N TYR A 51 22.56 -3.03 16.25
CA TYR A 51 22.47 -1.66 15.72
C TYR A 51 21.02 -1.16 15.63
N GLU A 52 20.24 -1.30 16.70
CA GLU A 52 18.81 -0.97 16.72
C GLU A 52 18.53 0.51 16.40
N LYS A 53 19.40 1.41 16.87
CA LYS A 53 19.32 2.86 16.57
C LYS A 53 19.41 3.14 15.06
N TYR A 54 20.35 2.48 14.37
CA TYR A 54 20.54 2.65 12.93
C TYR A 54 19.40 2.01 12.12
N ASN A 55 18.90 0.85 12.57
CA ASN A 55 17.72 0.22 11.97
C ASN A 55 16.49 1.17 12.05
N LYS A 56 16.27 1.80 13.20
CA LYS A 56 15.21 2.78 13.39
C LYS A 56 15.36 3.99 12.46
N TYR A 57 16.56 4.56 12.35
CA TYR A 57 16.81 5.67 11.43
C TYR A 57 16.65 5.29 9.97
N LEU A 58 17.00 4.06 9.57
CA LEU A 58 16.77 3.57 8.23
C LEU A 58 15.26 3.54 7.91
N ILE A 59 14.45 2.98 8.80
CA ILE A 59 12.99 2.91 8.63
C ILE A 59 12.38 4.33 8.58
N TRP A 60 12.83 5.23 9.46
CA TRP A 60 12.41 6.63 9.46
C TRP A 60 12.83 7.36 8.19
N GLY A 61 14.04 7.11 7.69
CA GLY A 61 14.52 7.66 6.43
C GLY A 61 13.71 7.19 5.23
N ILE A 62 13.35 5.90 5.18
CA ILE A 62 12.51 5.34 4.11
C ILE A 62 11.10 5.94 4.16
N ALA A 63 10.50 6.03 5.35
CA ALA A 63 9.20 6.68 5.54
C ALA A 63 9.24 8.17 5.18
N GLY A 64 10.29 8.89 5.56
CA GLY A 64 10.52 10.28 5.19
C GLY A 64 10.70 10.47 3.69
N ALA A 65 11.46 9.59 3.03
CA ALA A 65 11.65 9.60 1.59
C ALA A 65 10.32 9.36 0.85
N MET A 66 9.48 8.43 1.33
CA MET A 66 8.13 8.22 0.81
C MET A 66 7.26 9.48 0.90
N LEU A 67 7.29 10.17 2.04
CA LEU A 67 6.56 11.43 2.21
C LEU A 67 7.10 12.52 1.28
N LEU A 68 8.42 12.64 1.18
CA LEU A 68 9.09 13.62 0.34
C LEU A 68 8.74 13.41 -1.14
N LEU A 69 8.79 12.16 -1.63
CA LEU A 69 8.38 11.83 -3.00
C LEU A 69 6.94 12.26 -3.28
N ARG A 70 6.02 12.03 -2.33
CA ARG A 70 4.63 12.47 -2.45
C ARG A 70 4.49 13.97 -2.44
N ILE A 71 5.21 14.67 -1.56
CA ILE A 71 5.18 16.13 -1.51
C ILE A 71 5.68 16.71 -2.82
N VAL A 72 6.82 16.23 -3.30
CA VAL A 72 7.43 16.65 -4.56
C VAL A 72 6.48 16.40 -5.73
N LYS A 73 5.87 15.22 -5.84
CA LYS A 73 4.92 14.93 -6.91
C LYS A 73 3.68 15.82 -6.86
N TYR A 74 2.99 15.87 -5.72
CA TYR A 74 1.67 16.49 -5.62
C TYR A 74 1.70 18.01 -5.47
N TYR A 75 2.70 18.56 -4.78
CA TYR A 75 2.77 20.00 -4.50
C TYR A 75 3.81 20.74 -5.36
N ILE A 76 4.69 20.02 -6.08
CA ILE A 76 5.67 20.63 -6.99
C ILE A 76 5.36 20.25 -8.44
N PHE A 77 5.42 18.96 -8.79
CA PHE A 77 5.27 18.54 -10.20
C PHE A 77 3.87 18.77 -10.77
N LYS A 78 2.83 18.30 -10.09
CA LYS A 78 1.43 18.49 -10.53
C LYS A 78 1.08 19.96 -10.84
N PRO A 79 1.23 20.92 -9.90
CA PRO A 79 0.84 22.30 -10.14
C PRO A 79 1.77 23.05 -11.10
N PHE A 80 3.09 22.93 -10.93
CA PHE A 80 4.04 23.80 -11.65
C PHE A 80 4.51 23.25 -12.99
N PHE A 81 4.49 21.92 -13.17
CA PHE A 81 5.01 21.27 -14.37
C PHE A 81 3.92 20.61 -15.20
N TRP A 82 2.84 20.12 -14.58
CA TRP A 82 1.77 19.40 -15.28
C TRP A 82 0.49 20.22 -15.44
N GLY A 83 0.45 21.44 -14.89
CA GLY A 83 -0.70 22.35 -15.01
C GLY A 83 -1.98 21.83 -14.35
N GLU A 84 -1.85 20.87 -13.42
CA GLU A 84 -2.97 20.28 -12.71
C GLU A 84 -3.55 21.25 -11.68
N THR A 85 -4.87 21.24 -11.52
CA THR A 85 -5.55 22.14 -10.60
C THR A 85 -5.56 21.59 -9.18
N TRP A 86 -5.95 22.41 -8.20
CA TRP A 86 -6.08 21.95 -6.81
C TRP A 86 -6.99 20.72 -6.68
N LYS A 87 -8.01 20.59 -7.54
CA LYS A 87 -8.94 19.46 -7.55
C LYS A 87 -8.27 18.14 -7.93
N ASP A 88 -7.26 18.20 -8.78
CA ASP A 88 -6.49 17.05 -9.26
C ASP A 88 -5.34 16.68 -8.30
N ILE A 89 -4.94 17.64 -7.45
CA ILE A 89 -3.90 17.49 -6.43
C ILE A 89 -4.46 16.84 -5.15
N VAL A 90 -5.72 17.08 -4.81
CA VAL A 90 -6.30 16.49 -3.59
C VAL A 90 -6.35 14.97 -3.70
N PRO A 91 -5.83 14.24 -2.70
CA PRO A 91 -5.71 12.79 -2.79
C PRO A 91 -7.05 12.11 -2.47
N PHE A 92 -7.79 11.70 -3.49
CA PHE A 92 -9.05 10.95 -3.32
C PHE A 92 -8.88 9.43 -3.47
N GLU A 93 -7.72 8.99 -3.98
CA GLU A 93 -7.41 7.57 -4.13
C GLU A 93 -6.84 6.97 -2.85
N LEU A 94 -7.27 5.73 -2.56
CA LEU A 94 -6.84 5.01 -1.35
C LEU A 94 -5.33 4.94 -1.21
N CYS A 95 -4.60 4.58 -2.28
CA CYS A 95 -3.15 4.45 -2.23
C CYS A 95 -2.44 5.79 -2.01
N THR A 96 -2.99 6.88 -2.55
CA THR A 96 -2.46 8.23 -2.35
C THR A 96 -2.69 8.68 -0.91
N ILE A 97 -3.90 8.51 -0.37
CA ILE A 97 -4.20 8.84 1.02
C ILE A 97 -3.29 8.02 1.95
N MET A 98 -3.24 6.70 1.74
CA MET A 98 -2.40 5.81 2.55
C MET A 98 -0.94 6.24 2.50
N SER A 99 -0.43 6.69 1.35
CA SER A 99 0.96 7.10 1.24
C SER A 99 1.33 8.41 1.95
N PHE A 100 0.36 9.30 2.19
CA PHE A 100 0.58 10.46 3.05
C PHE A 100 0.51 10.09 4.53
N VAL A 101 -0.35 9.15 4.90
CA VAL A 101 -0.53 8.77 6.32
C VAL A 101 0.51 7.73 6.78
N PHE A 102 1.04 6.91 5.86
CA PHE A 102 2.00 5.85 6.14
C PHE A 102 3.26 6.30 6.89
N PRO A 103 3.89 7.43 6.52
CA PRO A 103 5.10 7.90 7.18
C PRO A 103 4.89 8.14 8.68
N PHE A 104 3.67 8.44 9.12
CA PHE A 104 3.36 8.63 10.54
C PHE A 104 3.26 7.32 11.32
N THR A 105 3.17 6.18 10.64
CA THR A 105 3.06 4.87 11.28
C THR A 105 4.36 4.43 11.95
N VAL A 106 5.51 4.98 11.55
CA VAL A 106 6.84 4.63 12.09
C VAL A 106 7.14 5.31 13.43
N PHE A 107 6.27 6.22 13.88
CA PHE A 107 6.42 6.85 15.19
C PHE A 107 6.03 5.90 16.33
N PRO A 108 6.77 5.95 17.45
CA PRO A 108 6.41 5.18 18.63
C PRO A 108 5.01 5.62 19.10
N LYS A 109 4.14 4.65 19.40
CA LYS A 109 2.70 4.81 19.77
C LYS A 109 1.70 4.88 18.61
N ALA A 110 2.12 4.75 17.36
CA ALA A 110 1.20 4.67 16.23
C ALA A 110 0.46 3.32 16.10
N ASP A 111 0.63 2.36 17.02
CA ASP A 111 0.14 0.98 16.88
C ASP A 111 -1.36 0.87 16.63
N LYS A 112 -2.16 1.75 17.24
CA LYS A 112 -3.61 1.83 16.96
C LYS A 112 -3.84 2.20 15.51
N LEU A 113 -3.18 3.23 15.00
CA LEU A 113 -3.26 3.68 13.62
C LEU A 113 -2.79 2.60 12.64
N ASN A 114 -1.72 1.88 12.99
CA ASN A 114 -1.12 0.83 12.15
C ASN A 114 -2.10 -0.31 11.85
N THR A 115 -2.99 -0.64 12.79
CA THR A 115 -4.03 -1.66 12.54
C THR A 115 -5.08 -1.25 11.51
N PHE A 116 -5.23 0.04 11.20
CA PHE A 116 -6.08 0.53 10.11
C PHE A 116 -5.28 0.62 8.81
N ILE A 117 -4.08 1.20 8.88
CA ILE A 117 -3.30 1.59 7.70
C ILE A 117 -2.57 0.41 7.06
N TYR A 118 -1.96 -0.47 7.85
CA TYR A 118 -1.11 -1.53 7.29
C TYR A 118 -1.86 -2.52 6.42
N PRO A 119 -3.03 -3.06 6.84
CA PRO A 119 -3.78 -3.94 5.95
C PRO A 119 -4.15 -3.23 4.63
N LEU A 120 -4.64 -1.99 4.70
CA LEU A 120 -5.06 -1.23 3.50
C LEU A 120 -3.89 -0.86 2.59
N GLY A 121 -2.75 -0.46 3.15
CA GLY A 121 -1.55 -0.18 2.37
C GLY A 121 -0.96 -1.41 1.72
N ILE A 122 -0.93 -2.56 2.42
CA ILE A 122 -0.48 -3.82 1.83
C ILE A 122 -1.41 -4.23 0.69
N VAL A 123 -2.73 -4.21 0.90
CA VAL A 123 -3.72 -4.55 -0.14
C VAL A 123 -3.56 -3.61 -1.33
N GLY A 124 -3.56 -2.30 -1.11
CA GLY A 124 -3.43 -1.30 -2.17
C GLY A 124 -2.10 -1.42 -2.92
N GLY A 125 -0.99 -1.66 -2.21
CA GLY A 125 0.32 -1.91 -2.80
C GLY A 125 0.34 -3.15 -3.68
N ILE A 126 -0.12 -4.29 -3.16
CA ILE A 126 -0.16 -5.56 -3.90
C ILE A 126 -1.07 -5.45 -5.12
N VAL A 127 -2.28 -4.91 -4.95
CA VAL A 127 -3.25 -4.78 -6.05
C VAL A 127 -2.69 -3.89 -7.15
N THR A 128 -2.08 -2.74 -6.84
CA THR A 128 -1.50 -1.87 -7.87
C THR A 128 -0.28 -2.50 -8.55
N ILE A 129 0.55 -3.25 -7.82
CA ILE A 129 1.70 -3.94 -8.40
C ILE A 129 1.25 -5.06 -9.35
N ALA A 130 0.25 -5.84 -8.92
CA ALA A 130 -0.32 -6.94 -9.70
C ALA A 130 -1.14 -6.43 -10.90
N TYR A 131 -1.92 -5.37 -10.71
CA TYR A 131 -2.75 -4.72 -11.72
C TYR A 131 -2.16 -3.37 -12.12
N SER A 132 -0.96 -3.44 -12.70
CA SER A 132 -0.11 -2.29 -12.96
C SER A 132 -0.34 -1.63 -14.32
N GLU A 133 -1.49 -1.90 -14.95
CA GLU A 133 -1.89 -1.30 -16.23
C GLU A 133 -1.75 0.24 -16.19
N TRP A 134 -2.18 0.88 -15.10
CA TRP A 134 -2.02 2.33 -14.92
C TRP A 134 -0.58 2.83 -14.73
N ILE A 135 0.33 1.98 -14.25
CA ILE A 135 1.76 2.33 -14.08
C ILE A 135 2.53 2.08 -15.38
N PHE A 136 2.16 1.07 -16.13
CA PHE A 136 2.89 0.63 -17.31
C PHE A 136 2.25 1.05 -18.64
N ASN A 137 1.10 1.72 -18.64
CA ASN A 137 0.54 2.28 -19.88
C ASN A 137 1.41 3.43 -20.43
N GLY A 138 1.54 3.47 -21.76
CA GLY A 138 2.31 4.49 -22.50
C GLY A 138 3.82 4.27 -22.46
N SER A 139 4.54 4.79 -23.45
CA SER A 139 5.97 4.51 -23.64
C SER A 139 6.88 5.09 -22.55
N GLY A 140 7.96 4.36 -22.23
CA GLY A 140 9.04 4.83 -21.37
C GLY A 140 8.73 4.90 -19.88
N MET A 141 9.78 5.15 -19.09
CA MET A 141 9.68 5.41 -17.66
C MET A 141 9.83 6.92 -17.43
N ASP A 142 8.81 7.52 -16.86
CA ASP A 142 8.82 8.90 -16.39
C ASP A 142 8.81 8.94 -14.85
N PHE A 143 8.96 10.15 -14.30
CA PHE A 143 8.95 10.39 -12.87
C PHE A 143 7.64 9.95 -12.22
N ASN A 144 6.50 10.15 -12.88
CA ASN A 144 5.18 9.81 -12.34
C ASN A 144 5.04 8.29 -12.13
N LYS A 145 5.47 7.50 -13.12
CA LYS A 145 5.46 6.04 -13.09
C LYS A 145 6.48 5.50 -12.08
N LEU A 146 7.71 6.04 -12.09
CA LEU A 146 8.77 5.58 -11.18
C LEU A 146 8.41 5.88 -9.71
N GLU A 147 7.96 7.10 -9.42
CA GLU A 147 7.52 7.49 -8.10
C GLU A 147 6.36 6.60 -7.63
N SER A 148 5.36 6.38 -8.49
CA SER A 148 4.19 5.57 -8.14
C SER A 148 4.63 4.15 -7.80
N LEU A 149 5.49 3.56 -8.62
CA LEU A 149 6.02 2.22 -8.40
C LEU A 149 6.77 2.13 -7.06
N ILE A 150 7.69 3.05 -6.79
CA ILE A 150 8.45 3.09 -5.54
C ILE A 150 7.51 3.18 -4.34
N VAL A 151 6.54 4.10 -4.36
CA VAL A 151 5.62 4.29 -3.22
C VAL A 151 4.77 3.05 -2.96
N HIS A 152 4.28 2.36 -4.00
CA HIS A 152 3.48 1.14 -3.81
C HIS A 152 4.30 -0.01 -3.23
N TRP A 153 5.57 -0.13 -3.62
CA TRP A 153 6.49 -1.06 -2.99
C TRP A 153 6.75 -0.71 -1.51
N LEU A 154 6.88 0.58 -1.18
CA LEU A 154 7.07 1.03 0.20
C LEU A 154 5.84 0.79 1.09
N LEU A 155 4.62 0.88 0.52
CA LEU A 155 3.38 0.54 1.23
C LEU A 155 3.34 -0.93 1.70
N VAL A 156 3.99 -1.85 0.98
CA VAL A 156 4.11 -3.27 1.36
C VAL A 156 5.33 -3.51 2.26
N TYR A 157 6.45 -2.87 1.94
CA TYR A 157 7.72 -3.07 2.63
C TYR A 157 7.69 -2.57 4.09
N LEU A 158 7.18 -1.38 4.35
CA LEU A 158 7.23 -0.78 5.70
C LEU A 158 6.47 -1.61 6.75
N PRO A 159 5.24 -2.11 6.51
CA PRO A 159 4.57 -3.03 7.44
C PRO A 159 5.32 -4.32 7.63
N TYR A 160 5.86 -4.88 6.54
CA TYR A 160 6.59 -6.14 6.57
C TYR A 160 7.81 -6.05 7.48
N VAL A 161 8.61 -4.98 7.34
CA VAL A 161 9.79 -4.77 8.17
C VAL A 161 9.41 -4.60 9.64
N ARG A 162 8.35 -3.83 9.95
CA ARG A 162 7.93 -3.64 11.33
C ARG A 162 7.35 -4.90 11.96
N LEU A 163 6.64 -5.71 11.18
CA LEU A 163 6.21 -7.04 11.57
C LEU A 163 7.43 -7.95 11.85
N ALA A 164 8.43 -7.96 10.97
CA ALA A 164 9.65 -8.74 11.13
C ALA A 164 10.51 -8.28 12.32
N ASN A 165 10.48 -6.99 12.64
CA ASN A 165 11.13 -6.45 13.82
C ASN A 165 10.38 -6.77 15.13
N GLY A 166 9.13 -7.23 15.06
CA GLY A 166 8.26 -7.46 16.22
C GLY A 166 7.64 -6.16 16.78
N GLU A 167 7.74 -5.06 16.05
CA GLU A 167 7.18 -3.75 16.43
C GLU A 167 5.67 -3.66 16.16
N PHE A 168 5.14 -4.53 15.30
CA PHE A 168 3.73 -4.63 14.98
C PHE A 168 3.32 -6.08 14.84
N SER A 169 2.07 -6.41 15.14
CA SER A 169 1.48 -7.73 14.88
C SER A 169 0.01 -7.59 14.49
N PHE A 170 -0.42 -8.37 13.50
CA PHE A 170 -1.84 -8.48 13.19
C PHE A 170 -2.53 -9.27 14.30
N ARG A 171 -3.57 -8.67 14.88
CA ARG A 171 -4.39 -9.31 15.91
C ARG A 171 -5.77 -9.54 15.34
N ILE A 172 -6.22 -10.79 15.27
CA ILE A 172 -7.53 -11.13 14.69
C ILE A 172 -8.69 -10.34 15.32
N ARG A 173 -8.63 -10.03 16.62
CA ARG A 173 -9.60 -9.16 17.32
C ARG A 173 -9.78 -7.77 16.68
N HIS A 174 -8.85 -7.34 15.82
CA HIS A 174 -8.84 -6.05 15.16
C HIS A 174 -9.07 -6.13 13.65
N TYR A 175 -9.60 -7.26 13.12
CA TYR A 175 -9.90 -7.43 11.70
C TYR A 175 -10.89 -6.39 11.14
N TYR A 176 -11.79 -5.87 11.99
CA TYR A 176 -12.79 -4.86 11.58
C TYR A 176 -12.17 -3.48 11.33
N ARG A 177 -11.00 -3.19 11.89
CA ARG A 177 -10.37 -1.85 11.80
C ARG A 177 -10.07 -1.44 10.35
N PRO A 178 -9.39 -2.25 9.51
CA PRO A 178 -9.20 -1.88 8.11
C PRO A 178 -10.53 -1.74 7.35
N LEU A 179 -11.58 -2.51 7.70
CA LEU A 179 -12.90 -2.37 7.08
C LEU A 179 -13.54 -1.02 7.41
N VAL A 180 -13.46 -0.59 8.67
CA VAL A 180 -13.95 0.74 9.09
C VAL A 180 -13.19 1.85 8.36
N ALA A 181 -11.85 1.77 8.29
CA ALA A 181 -11.07 2.73 7.53
C ALA A 181 -11.44 2.75 6.04
N LEU A 182 -11.66 1.59 5.43
CA LEU A 182 -12.11 1.50 4.04
C LEU A 182 -13.46 2.18 3.82
N ILE A 183 -14.44 1.96 4.71
CA ILE A 183 -15.75 2.62 4.63
C ILE A 183 -15.60 4.15 4.70
N VAL A 184 -14.77 4.66 5.63
CA VAL A 184 -14.50 6.11 5.73
C VAL A 184 -13.90 6.66 4.43
N LEU A 185 -12.94 5.95 3.83
CA LEU A 185 -12.32 6.35 2.57
C LEU A 185 -13.30 6.29 1.39
N VAL A 186 -14.18 5.29 1.34
CA VAL A 186 -15.23 5.17 0.31
C VAL A 186 -16.21 6.34 0.41
N ILE A 187 -16.64 6.71 1.62
CA ILE A 187 -17.50 7.89 1.82
C ILE A 187 -16.77 9.16 1.36
N TYR A 188 -15.49 9.30 1.70
CA TYR A 188 -14.68 10.44 1.29
C TYR A 188 -14.55 10.54 -0.25
N ALA A 189 -14.25 9.43 -0.93
CA ALA A 189 -14.19 9.37 -2.39
C ALA A 189 -15.57 9.59 -3.05
N TRP A 190 -16.65 9.11 -2.43
CA TRP A 190 -18.01 9.36 -2.90
C TRP A 190 -18.36 10.86 -2.84
N ILE A 191 -18.03 11.54 -1.74
CA ILE A 191 -18.22 13.01 -1.64
C ILE A 191 -17.43 13.70 -2.75
N ALA A 192 -16.19 13.29 -2.99
CA ALA A 192 -15.35 13.89 -4.03
C ALA A 192 -15.96 13.71 -5.43
N ASN A 193 -16.37 12.50 -5.79
CA ASN A 193 -16.95 12.17 -7.09
C ASN A 193 -18.27 12.89 -7.38
N ASN A 194 -19.03 13.29 -6.35
CA ASN A 194 -20.32 13.95 -6.51
C ASN A 194 -20.23 15.49 -6.38
N PHE A 195 -19.37 16.01 -5.50
CA PHE A 195 -19.39 17.43 -5.12
C PHE A 195 -18.11 18.20 -5.43
N ILE A 196 -16.93 17.56 -5.43
CA ILE A 196 -15.65 18.27 -5.61
C ILE A 196 -15.17 18.18 -7.06
N THR A 197 -15.15 16.96 -7.59
CA THR A 197 -14.82 16.62 -8.98
C THR A 197 -15.96 15.78 -9.58
N PRO A 198 -17.09 16.40 -9.94
CA PRO A 198 -18.24 15.70 -10.51
C PRO A 198 -17.85 14.84 -11.71
N GLY A 199 -18.22 13.55 -11.67
CA GLY A 199 -17.94 12.61 -12.77
C GLY A 199 -16.54 11.99 -12.76
N ALA A 200 -15.70 12.31 -11.77
CA ALA A 200 -14.47 11.58 -11.52
C ALA A 200 -14.76 10.13 -11.08
N ASN A 201 -13.75 9.27 -11.17
CA ASN A 201 -13.86 7.86 -10.83
C ASN A 201 -12.96 7.49 -9.64
N HIS A 202 -12.94 8.32 -8.60
CA HIS A 202 -12.10 8.10 -7.42
C HIS A 202 -12.48 6.79 -6.74
N MET A 203 -11.46 6.00 -6.36
CA MET A 203 -11.62 4.65 -5.79
C MET A 203 -12.48 3.71 -6.66
N PHE A 204 -12.62 4.03 -7.94
CA PHE A 204 -13.40 3.26 -8.90
C PHE A 204 -14.87 3.06 -8.50
N LEU A 205 -15.50 4.10 -7.93
CA LEU A 205 -16.90 4.06 -7.50
C LEU A 205 -17.89 4.26 -8.66
N VAL A 206 -17.45 4.78 -9.80
CA VAL A 206 -18.32 5.14 -10.94
C VAL A 206 -18.15 4.16 -12.10
N LYS A 207 -16.90 3.82 -12.46
CA LYS A 207 -16.58 2.89 -13.56
C LYS A 207 -15.72 1.73 -13.05
N ASN A 208 -16.08 0.52 -13.49
CA ASN A 208 -15.36 -0.71 -13.15
C ASN A 208 -13.93 -0.69 -13.73
N PRO A 209 -12.89 -0.87 -12.90
CA PRO A 209 -11.51 -0.94 -13.37
C PRO A 209 -11.07 -2.37 -13.69
N LEU A 210 -11.86 -3.37 -13.33
CA LEU A 210 -11.51 -4.77 -13.48
C LEU A 210 -11.81 -5.25 -14.91
N PRO A 211 -10.96 -6.13 -15.47
CA PRO A 211 -11.20 -6.73 -16.78
C PRO A 211 -12.31 -7.78 -16.74
N PHE A 212 -12.86 -8.06 -15.56
CA PHE A 212 -13.96 -8.98 -15.35
C PHE A 212 -14.97 -8.38 -14.35
N GLN A 213 -16.19 -8.88 -14.39
CA GLN A 213 -17.22 -8.58 -13.42
C GLN A 213 -17.98 -9.87 -13.12
N ILE A 214 -18.28 -10.11 -11.85
CA ILE A 214 -19.12 -11.24 -11.46
C ILE A 214 -20.53 -10.96 -12.01
N PRO A 215 -21.10 -11.85 -12.85
CA PRO A 215 -22.41 -11.63 -13.43
C PRO A 215 -23.47 -11.37 -12.35
N GLY A 216 -24.30 -10.34 -12.55
CA GLY A 216 -25.36 -9.96 -11.61
C GLY A 216 -24.89 -9.16 -10.38
N LEU A 217 -23.59 -8.89 -10.22
CA LEU A 217 -23.05 -8.15 -9.09
C LEU A 217 -22.43 -6.81 -9.53
N HIS A 218 -22.78 -5.71 -8.86
CA HIS A 218 -22.16 -4.40 -9.14
C HIS A 218 -20.66 -4.41 -8.81
N HIS A 219 -19.82 -3.78 -9.64
CA HIS A 219 -18.36 -3.85 -9.53
C HIS A 219 -17.79 -3.42 -8.17
N ILE A 220 -18.44 -2.48 -7.47
CA ILE A 220 -18.06 -2.07 -6.11
C ILE A 220 -18.09 -3.27 -5.14
N PHE A 221 -19.08 -4.16 -5.25
CA PHE A 221 -19.14 -5.35 -4.41
C PHE A 221 -18.06 -6.36 -4.80
N THR A 222 -17.74 -6.49 -6.10
CA THR A 222 -16.61 -7.31 -6.55
C THR A 222 -15.29 -6.81 -5.95
N LEU A 223 -15.01 -5.51 -6.05
CA LEU A 223 -13.82 -4.88 -5.48
C LEU A 223 -13.79 -5.01 -3.94
N GLY A 224 -14.94 -4.79 -3.28
CA GLY A 224 -15.10 -4.97 -1.84
C GLY A 224 -14.82 -6.40 -1.39
N LEU A 225 -15.34 -7.39 -2.12
CA LEU A 225 -15.11 -8.80 -1.83
C LEU A 225 -13.64 -9.17 -1.99
N ILE A 226 -12.98 -8.72 -3.07
CA ILE A 226 -11.53 -8.91 -3.27
C ILE A 226 -10.76 -8.31 -2.10
N GLY A 227 -11.09 -7.07 -1.69
CA GLY A 227 -10.47 -6.41 -0.56
C GLY A 227 -10.63 -7.20 0.75
N ILE A 228 -11.84 -7.68 1.05
CA ILE A 228 -12.13 -8.50 2.23
C ILE A 228 -11.35 -9.80 2.21
N VAL A 229 -11.31 -10.51 1.08
CA VAL A 229 -10.57 -11.77 0.93
C VAL A 229 -9.08 -11.54 1.18
N ILE A 230 -8.48 -10.50 0.58
CA ILE A 230 -7.05 -10.21 0.78
C ILE A 230 -6.78 -9.83 2.24
N VAL A 231 -7.63 -9.00 2.85
CA VAL A 231 -7.50 -8.67 4.29
C VAL A 231 -7.58 -9.94 5.14
N PHE A 232 -8.51 -10.86 4.85
CA PHE A 232 -8.61 -12.11 5.60
C PHE A 232 -7.36 -12.99 5.43
N LEU A 233 -6.87 -13.13 4.20
CA LEU A 233 -5.63 -13.86 3.90
C LEU A 233 -4.42 -13.25 4.63
N LEU A 234 -4.35 -11.92 4.78
CA LEU A 234 -3.30 -11.25 5.55
C LEU A 234 -3.33 -11.61 7.04
N TYR A 235 -4.52 -11.84 7.61
CA TYR A 235 -4.67 -12.20 9.03
C TYR A 235 -4.55 -13.71 9.29
N LEU A 236 -4.72 -14.55 8.26
CA LEU A 236 -4.72 -16.02 8.36
C LEU A 236 -3.46 -16.58 9.07
N PRO A 237 -2.22 -16.14 8.75
CA PRO A 237 -1.01 -16.67 9.40
C PRO A 237 -0.91 -16.35 10.90
N PHE A 238 -1.72 -15.41 11.39
CA PHE A 238 -1.71 -14.94 12.78
C PHE A 238 -2.83 -15.56 13.63
N ILE A 239 -3.66 -16.43 13.03
CA ILE A 239 -4.64 -17.21 13.77
C ILE A 239 -3.88 -18.28 14.55
N LYS A 240 -3.95 -18.23 15.89
CA LYS A 240 -3.46 -19.34 16.73
C LYS A 240 -4.46 -20.48 16.59
N TRP A 241 -4.11 -21.53 15.84
CA TRP A 241 -4.92 -22.73 15.79
C TRP A 241 -4.78 -23.43 17.15
N LYS A 242 -5.82 -23.40 17.98
CA LYS A 242 -5.90 -24.30 19.13
C LYS A 242 -5.88 -25.72 18.55
N LYS A 243 -4.85 -26.51 18.86
CA LYS A 243 -4.85 -27.94 18.51
C LYS A 243 -6.10 -28.57 19.16
N PRO A 244 -7.02 -29.16 18.39
CA PRO A 244 -8.12 -29.92 18.98
C PRO A 244 -7.50 -31.10 19.74
N GLY A 245 -7.61 -31.09 21.08
CA GLY A 245 -7.06 -32.14 21.95
C GLY A 245 -6.12 -31.67 23.06
N ALA A 246 -5.72 -30.40 23.12
CA ALA A 246 -5.06 -29.87 24.31
C ALA A 246 -6.13 -29.58 25.38
N ALA A 247 -6.50 -30.62 26.13
CA ALA A 247 -7.37 -30.50 27.29
C ALA A 247 -6.73 -29.55 28.31
N ASP A 248 -7.51 -28.57 28.78
CA ASP A 248 -7.19 -27.63 29.86
C ASP A 248 -7.16 -28.38 31.21
N GLY A 249 -6.20 -29.30 31.38
CA GLY A 249 -6.13 -30.25 32.49
C GLY A 249 -4.89 -30.11 33.37
N ALA A 250 -4.48 -28.89 33.71
CA ALA A 250 -3.44 -28.66 34.71
C ALA A 250 -3.87 -27.52 35.65
N ASN A 251 -4.88 -27.81 36.48
CA ASN A 251 -5.17 -27.05 37.69
C ASN A 251 -5.85 -27.98 38.71
N GLN A 252 -5.07 -28.86 39.32
CA GLN A 252 -5.33 -29.30 40.69
C GLN A 252 -4.07 -29.05 41.52
N VAL A 253 -4.04 -27.81 42.00
CA VAL A 253 -3.56 -27.34 43.31
C VAL A 253 -3.02 -28.45 44.22
N GLN A 254 -1.69 -28.49 44.35
CA GLN A 254 -1.04 -28.93 45.58
C GLN A 254 -1.26 -27.87 46.64
N THR A 255 -2.11 -28.14 47.62
CA THR A 255 -2.00 -27.58 48.98
C THR A 255 -2.59 -28.58 49.97
N GLY A 256 -1.72 -29.30 50.65
CA GLY A 256 -2.04 -30.11 51.83
C GLY A 256 -0.75 -30.39 52.56
N LYS A 257 -0.46 -29.53 53.55
CA LYS A 257 0.51 -29.78 54.61
C LYS A 257 -0.01 -30.86 55.54
#